data_AF-A0A9P6LAT1-F1
#
_entry.id   AF-A0A9P6LAT1-F1
#
_cell.length_a   1.000
_cell.length_b   1.000
_cell.length_c   1.000
_cell.angle_alpha   90.00
_cell.angle_beta   90.00
_cell.angle_gamma   90.00
#
_symmetry.space_group_name_H-M   'P 1'
#
loop_
_entity.id
_entity.type
_entity.pdbx_description
1 polymer ?
#
loop_
_entity_poly.entity_id
_entity_poly.type
_entity_poly.pdbx_seq_one_letter_code
_entity_poly.pdbx_strand_id
1 'polypeptide(L)'
;MVNSQSQRPTEKSGDLIFRLRDTERTEYLIDYATDLTVSVVERCIEPSSPSDSKTKISREERDALKLLIQNVSQIYPPRRFVALLVATLIYVERIEGRTHMKEGVNISCSVFVGGVILASRVMQDQKISYEDWGQCTNIHSRKTLMRAEKAMRCILHKSFSLPDSRVQHHLDVVDSLYMDKTAVPPMRISPSSMARTASGQSELSFC
;
A
#
# COMPACT_ATOMS: atom_id res chain seq x y z
N MET A 1 -14.50 -20.92 36.34
CA MET A 1 -15.13 -19.74 35.72
C MET A 1 -14.02 -18.90 35.11
N VAL A 2 -13.82 -19.00 33.79
CA VAL A 2 -12.72 -18.33 33.09
C VAL A 2 -13.25 -17.00 32.56
N ASN A 3 -12.69 -15.90 33.05
CA ASN A 3 -13.06 -14.54 32.66
C ASN A 3 -12.63 -14.31 31.20
N SER A 4 -13.60 -14.39 30.28
CA SER A 4 -13.42 -14.01 28.88
C SER A 4 -13.35 -12.49 28.76
N GLN A 5 -12.16 -11.92 28.99
CA GLN A 5 -11.88 -10.54 28.62
C GLN A 5 -11.93 -10.42 27.09
N SER A 6 -13.09 -9.98 26.60
CA SER A 6 -13.26 -9.41 25.27
C SER A 6 -12.34 -8.19 25.18
N GLN A 7 -11.17 -8.35 24.57
CA GLN A 7 -10.30 -7.24 24.24
C GLN A 7 -11.03 -6.35 23.22
N ARG A 8 -11.70 -5.30 23.72
CA ARG A 8 -12.06 -4.15 22.88
C ARG A 8 -10.77 -3.59 22.28
N PRO A 9 -10.76 -3.23 20.99
CA PRO A 9 -9.66 -2.44 20.45
C PRO A 9 -9.54 -1.17 21.30
N THR A 10 -8.34 -0.89 21.77
CA THR A 10 -8.01 0.23 22.65
C THR A 10 -8.48 1.54 22.01
N GLU A 11 -9.39 2.26 22.68
CA GLU A 11 -9.97 3.55 22.23
C GLU A 11 -8.88 4.56 21.79
N LYS A 12 -7.67 4.46 22.35
CA LYS A 12 -6.51 5.31 22.01
C LYS A 12 -5.96 5.12 20.58
N SER A 13 -6.03 3.91 20.05
CA SER A 13 -5.47 3.60 18.72
C SER A 13 -6.37 4.14 17.61
N GLY A 14 -7.69 4.15 17.84
CA GLY A 14 -8.65 4.84 16.98
C GLY A 14 -8.39 6.35 16.94
N ASP A 15 -8.14 6.97 18.09
CA ASP A 15 -7.86 8.41 18.17
C ASP A 15 -6.58 8.82 17.42
N LEU A 16 -5.50 8.03 17.50
CA LEU A 16 -4.27 8.29 16.75
C LEU A 16 -4.49 8.24 15.24
N ILE A 17 -5.29 7.27 14.79
CA ILE A 17 -5.69 7.10 13.41
C ILE A 17 -6.57 8.28 12.96
N PHE A 18 -7.51 8.74 13.78
CA PHE A 18 -8.33 9.89 13.41
C PHE A 18 -7.56 11.21 13.47
N ARG A 19 -6.45 11.34 14.20
CA ARG A 19 -5.64 12.59 14.23
C ARG A 19 -4.99 12.96 12.89
N LEU A 20 -5.10 12.10 11.89
CA LEU A 20 -4.71 12.36 10.50
C LEU A 20 -5.38 13.63 9.96
N ARG A 21 -4.56 14.58 9.46
CA ARG A 21 -4.99 15.84 8.84
C ARG A 21 -5.70 15.59 7.51
N ASP A 22 -6.53 16.54 7.07
CA ASP A 22 -6.97 16.64 5.67
C ASP A 22 -5.74 16.78 4.78
N THR A 23 -5.32 15.68 4.17
CA THR A 23 -4.12 15.66 3.35
C THR A 23 -4.53 15.52 1.89
N GLU A 24 -4.25 16.57 1.11
CA GLU A 24 -4.14 16.59 -0.36
C GLU A 24 -3.05 15.61 -0.89
N ARG A 25 -2.72 14.55 -0.14
CA ARG A 25 -1.48 13.76 -0.23
C ARG A 25 -1.75 12.27 -0.47
N THR A 26 -2.94 11.95 -0.96
CA THR A 26 -3.44 10.58 -1.16
C THR A 26 -2.57 9.79 -2.15
N GLU A 27 -1.99 10.43 -3.16
CA GLU A 27 -1.21 9.76 -4.21
C GLU A 27 0.09 9.12 -3.69
N TYR A 28 0.87 9.82 -2.87
CA TYR A 28 2.11 9.26 -2.31
C TYR A 28 1.84 8.10 -1.35
N LEU A 29 0.73 8.19 -0.64
CA LEU A 29 0.28 7.16 0.26
C LEU A 29 -0.17 5.90 -0.51
N ILE A 30 -0.80 6.08 -1.68
CA ILE A 30 -1.15 4.99 -2.58
C ILE A 30 0.13 4.29 -3.08
N ASP A 31 1.12 5.03 -3.54
CA ASP A 31 2.41 4.46 -4.00
C ASP A 31 3.08 3.67 -2.89
N TYR A 32 3.17 4.24 -1.69
CA TYR A 32 3.73 3.55 -0.53
C TYR A 32 2.97 2.26 -0.20
N ALA A 33 1.64 2.31 -0.22
CA ALA A 33 0.81 1.15 0.05
C ALA A 33 0.97 0.05 -1.02
N THR A 34 1.07 0.42 -2.29
CA THR A 34 1.38 -0.50 -3.39
C THR A 34 2.72 -1.19 -3.15
N ASP A 35 3.77 -0.41 -2.87
CA ASP A 35 5.13 -0.91 -2.76
C ASP A 35 5.31 -1.81 -1.54
N LEU A 36 4.75 -1.43 -0.40
CA LEU A 36 4.78 -2.24 0.81
C LEU A 36 4.05 -3.56 0.59
N THR A 37 2.85 -3.52 0.00
CA THR A 37 2.05 -4.72 -0.24
C THR A 37 2.78 -5.69 -1.16
N VAL A 38 3.30 -5.19 -2.29
CA VAL A 38 4.09 -6.01 -3.22
C VAL A 38 5.30 -6.60 -2.51
N SER A 39 6.05 -5.78 -1.78
CA SER A 39 7.26 -6.23 -1.08
C SER A 39 6.97 -7.33 -0.06
N VAL A 40 5.91 -7.18 0.74
CA VAL A 40 5.51 -8.20 1.72
C VAL A 40 5.07 -9.48 1.03
N VAL A 41 4.28 -9.36 -0.05
CA VAL A 41 3.78 -10.52 -0.80
C VAL A 41 4.92 -11.28 -1.47
N GLU A 42 5.87 -10.60 -2.11
CA GLU A 42 7.09 -11.22 -2.67
C GLU A 42 7.91 -11.96 -1.62
N ARG A 43 7.97 -11.46 -0.38
CA ARG A 43 8.64 -12.16 0.73
C ARG A 43 7.88 -13.39 1.23
N CYS A 44 6.57 -13.43 1.03
CA CYS A 44 5.72 -14.54 1.46
C CYS A 44 5.52 -15.62 0.39
N ILE A 45 5.78 -15.32 -0.88
CA ILE A 45 5.66 -16.28 -1.98
C ILE A 45 6.83 -17.26 -1.91
N GLU A 46 6.52 -18.55 -1.86
CA GLU A 46 7.53 -19.59 -2.01
C GLU A 46 8.05 -19.61 -3.46
N PRO A 47 9.38 -19.69 -3.66
CA PRO A 47 9.93 -19.84 -5.00
C PRO A 47 9.47 -21.18 -5.60
N SER A 48 8.99 -21.12 -6.83
CA SER A 48 8.46 -22.26 -7.60
C SER A 48 9.54 -23.33 -7.89
N SER A 49 10.82 -22.93 -7.87
CA SER A 49 12.00 -23.80 -7.95
C SER A 49 13.11 -23.29 -7.03
N PRO A 50 13.94 -24.14 -6.42
CA PRO A 50 15.14 -23.72 -5.67
C PRO A 50 16.17 -22.96 -6.53
N SER A 51 16.06 -23.04 -7.87
CA SER A 51 16.89 -22.27 -8.80
C SER A 51 16.28 -20.93 -9.23
N ASP A 52 15.00 -20.67 -8.92
CA ASP A 52 14.37 -19.41 -9.29
C ASP A 52 14.82 -18.31 -8.35
N SER A 53 15.49 -17.30 -8.91
CA SER A 53 15.74 -16.06 -8.21
C SER A 53 14.40 -15.43 -7.82
N LYS A 54 14.23 -15.12 -6.53
CA LYS A 54 13.15 -14.34 -5.89
C LYS A 54 11.97 -13.98 -6.82
N THR A 55 10.82 -14.64 -6.63
CA THR A 55 9.60 -14.35 -7.38
C THR A 55 9.28 -12.85 -7.33
N LYS A 56 9.19 -12.24 -8.51
CA LYS A 56 8.84 -10.82 -8.66
C LYS A 56 7.41 -10.70 -9.12
N ILE A 57 6.64 -9.84 -8.46
CA ILE A 57 5.30 -9.51 -8.93
C ILE A 57 5.40 -8.78 -10.27
N SER A 58 4.53 -9.13 -11.22
CA SER A 58 4.53 -8.52 -12.55
C SER A 58 4.16 -7.04 -12.48
N ARG A 59 4.58 -6.27 -13.48
CA ARG A 59 4.23 -4.84 -13.56
C ARG A 59 2.71 -4.66 -13.67
N GLU A 60 2.05 -5.52 -14.42
CA GLU A 60 0.60 -5.51 -14.62
C GLU A 60 -0.14 -5.72 -13.30
N GLU A 61 0.31 -6.65 -12.46
CA GLU A 61 -0.29 -6.87 -11.14
C GLU A 61 -0.05 -5.68 -10.19
N ARG A 62 1.13 -5.05 -10.25
CA ARG A 62 1.43 -3.83 -9.50
C ARG A 62 0.52 -2.67 -9.91
N ASP A 63 0.34 -2.46 -11.22
CA ASP A 63 -0.51 -1.42 -11.77
C ASP A 63 -1.99 -1.68 -11.42
N ALA A 64 -2.43 -2.95 -11.47
CA ALA A 64 -3.77 -3.35 -11.03
C ALA A 64 -4.00 -3.09 -9.54
N LEU A 65 -3.01 -3.39 -8.69
CA LEU A 65 -3.06 -3.09 -7.27
C LEU A 65 -3.15 -1.58 -7.02
N LYS A 66 -2.32 -0.78 -7.70
CA LYS A 66 -2.34 0.68 -7.58
C LYS A 66 -3.71 1.26 -7.94
N LEU A 67 -4.28 0.80 -9.06
CA LEU A 67 -5.63 1.20 -9.48
C LEU A 67 -6.69 0.79 -8.46
N LEU A 68 -6.59 -0.41 -7.89
CA LEU A 68 -7.49 -0.88 -6.84
C LEU A 68 -7.44 0.03 -5.62
N ILE A 69 -6.25 0.41 -5.15
CA ILE A 69 -6.08 1.32 -4.00
C ILE A 69 -6.65 2.71 -4.34
N GLN A 70 -6.41 3.21 -5.56
CA GLN A 70 -7.01 4.46 -6.06
C GLN A 70 -8.53 4.42 -6.01
N ASN A 71 -9.16 3.35 -6.49
CA ASN A 71 -10.62 3.23 -6.45
C ASN A 71 -11.15 3.21 -5.02
N VAL A 72 -10.47 2.52 -4.09
CA VAL A 72 -10.83 2.55 -2.67
C VAL A 72 -10.76 3.96 -2.10
N SER A 73 -9.77 4.76 -2.51
CA SER A 73 -9.63 6.15 -2.05
C SER A 73 -10.79 7.07 -2.45
N GLN A 74 -11.53 6.72 -3.50
CA GLN A 74 -12.70 7.49 -3.96
C GLN A 74 -13.97 7.23 -3.13
N ILE A 75 -13.99 6.12 -2.37
CA ILE A 75 -15.16 5.74 -1.54
C ILE A 75 -15.17 6.52 -0.21
N TYR A 76 -13.97 6.79 0.33
CA TYR A 76 -13.82 7.33 1.67
C TYR A 76 -13.36 8.80 1.62
N PRO A 77 -13.84 9.65 2.54
CA PRO A 77 -13.24 10.97 2.75
C PRO A 77 -11.73 10.82 2.99
N PRO A 78 -10.88 11.76 2.51
CA PRO A 78 -9.41 11.62 2.56
C PRO A 78 -8.89 11.20 3.93
N ARG A 79 -9.33 11.86 5.01
CA ARG A 79 -8.94 11.54 6.39
C ARG A 79 -9.28 10.10 6.80
N ARG A 80 -10.44 9.59 6.38
CA ARG A 80 -10.85 8.19 6.65
C ARG A 80 -10.09 7.21 5.78
N PHE A 81 -9.79 7.57 4.54
CA PHE A 81 -9.00 6.74 3.65
C PHE A 81 -7.59 6.51 4.20
N VAL A 82 -6.90 7.57 4.65
CA VAL A 82 -5.54 7.43 5.23
C VAL A 82 -5.57 6.48 6.43
N ALA A 83 -6.54 6.69 7.31
CA ALA A 83 -6.77 5.87 8.48
C ALA A 83 -7.00 4.38 8.15
N LEU A 84 -7.88 4.13 7.18
CA LEU A 84 -8.18 2.80 6.66
C LEU A 84 -6.95 2.14 6.04
N LEU A 85 -6.17 2.92 5.27
CA LEU A 85 -5.00 2.41 4.59
C LEU A 85 -3.89 2.04 5.58
N VAL A 86 -3.62 2.88 6.58
CA VAL A 86 -2.64 2.57 7.64
C VAL A 86 -3.01 1.27 8.37
N ALA A 87 -4.28 1.11 8.75
CA ALA A 87 -4.76 -0.12 9.37
C ALA A 87 -4.58 -1.34 8.43
N THR A 88 -4.84 -1.16 7.14
CA THR A 88 -4.63 -2.19 6.11
C THR A 88 -3.17 -2.59 6.01
N LEU A 89 -2.24 -1.63 5.96
CA LEU A 89 -0.81 -1.89 5.85
C LEU A 89 -0.26 -2.65 7.06
N ILE A 90 -0.69 -2.30 8.26
CA ILE A 90 -0.35 -3.05 9.48
C ILE A 90 -0.78 -4.51 9.38
N TYR A 91 -1.96 -4.76 8.82
CA TYR A 91 -2.43 -6.13 8.59
C TYR A 91 -1.63 -6.85 7.52
N VAL A 92 -1.29 -6.18 6.41
CA VAL A 92 -0.45 -6.74 5.35
C VAL A 92 0.92 -7.13 5.89
N GLU A 93 1.63 -6.24 6.60
CA GLU A 93 2.94 -6.54 7.20
C GLU A 93 2.90 -7.75 8.14
N ARG A 94 1.79 -7.97 8.84
CA ARG A 94 1.64 -9.11 9.75
C ARG A 94 1.52 -10.46 9.07
N ILE A 95 1.30 -10.47 7.76
CA ILE A 95 1.30 -11.71 7.00
C ILE A 95 2.72 -12.31 6.95
N GLU A 96 3.73 -11.44 6.98
CA GLU A 96 5.12 -11.84 6.98
C GLU A 96 5.45 -12.74 8.17
N GLY A 97 6.08 -13.88 7.88
CA GLY A 97 6.43 -14.90 8.87
C GLY A 97 5.27 -15.74 9.39
N ARG A 98 4.04 -15.58 8.86
CA ARG A 98 2.86 -16.36 9.25
C ARG A 98 2.33 -17.29 8.18
N THR A 99 2.71 -17.07 6.93
CA THR A 99 2.20 -17.87 5.82
C THR A 99 3.22 -17.97 4.70
N HIS A 100 3.18 -19.12 4.04
CA HIS A 100 3.81 -19.33 2.76
C HIS A 100 2.71 -19.31 1.71
N MET A 101 2.77 -18.34 0.83
CA MET A 101 1.82 -18.18 -0.25
C MET A 101 2.27 -18.98 -1.47
N LYS A 102 1.34 -19.68 -2.09
CA LYS A 102 1.55 -20.19 -3.44
C LYS A 102 1.41 -19.04 -4.42
N GLU A 103 2.32 -18.99 -5.39
CA GLU A 103 2.21 -18.06 -6.51
C GLU A 103 0.84 -18.21 -7.19
N GLY A 104 0.24 -17.08 -7.54
CA GLY A 104 -1.10 -17.04 -8.12
C GLY A 104 -1.41 -15.68 -8.70
N VAL A 105 -2.33 -15.64 -9.65
CA VAL A 105 -2.74 -14.42 -10.36
C VAL A 105 -3.37 -13.43 -9.37
N ASN A 106 -2.90 -12.18 -9.37
CA ASN A 106 -3.45 -11.08 -8.58
C ASN A 106 -3.43 -11.35 -7.07
N ILE A 107 -2.37 -12.01 -6.59
CA ILE A 107 -2.23 -12.34 -5.17
C ILE A 107 -2.07 -11.09 -4.30
N SER A 108 -1.35 -10.08 -4.79
CA SER A 108 -1.17 -8.79 -4.12
C SER A 108 -2.50 -8.05 -3.96
N CYS A 109 -3.33 -8.07 -5.00
CA CYS A 109 -4.69 -7.52 -4.95
C CYS A 109 -5.55 -8.27 -3.92
N SER A 110 -5.49 -9.60 -3.91
CA SER A 110 -6.28 -10.43 -2.98
C SER A 110 -5.89 -10.17 -1.52
N VAL A 111 -4.58 -10.04 -1.25
CA VAL A 111 -4.04 -9.71 0.07
C VAL A 111 -4.51 -8.33 0.53
N PHE A 112 -4.37 -7.32 -0.33
CA PHE A 112 -4.81 -5.98 -0.02
C PHE A 112 -6.32 -5.91 0.25
N VAL A 113 -7.12 -6.55 -0.60
CA VAL A 113 -8.59 -6.61 -0.45
C VAL A 113 -8.99 -7.28 0.86
N GLY A 114 -8.35 -8.39 1.23
CA GLY A 114 -8.59 -9.04 2.51
C GLY A 114 -8.25 -8.12 3.69
N GLY A 115 -7.13 -7.41 3.62
CA GLY A 115 -6.69 -6.45 4.62
C GLY A 115 -7.66 -5.27 4.78
N VAL A 116 -8.07 -4.64 3.69
CA VAL A 116 -8.90 -3.43 3.71
C VAL A 116 -10.34 -3.71 4.15
N ILE A 117 -10.90 -4.87 3.75
CA ILE A 117 -12.22 -5.31 4.24
C ILE A 117 -12.17 -5.56 5.75
N LEU A 118 -11.08 -6.12 6.28
CA LEU A 118 -10.94 -6.30 7.73
C LEU A 118 -10.71 -4.97 8.46
N ALA A 119 -9.89 -4.08 7.91
CA ALA A 119 -9.62 -2.76 8.49
C ALA A 119 -10.91 -1.94 8.61
N SER A 120 -11.70 -1.85 7.54
CA SER A 120 -12.99 -1.15 7.55
C SER A 120 -13.96 -1.69 8.60
N ARG A 121 -14.04 -3.03 8.75
CA ARG A 121 -14.85 -3.68 9.79
C ARG A 121 -14.41 -3.34 11.21
N VAL A 122 -13.10 -3.23 11.44
CA VAL A 122 -12.54 -2.88 12.76
C VAL A 122 -12.78 -1.41 13.09
N MET A 123 -12.70 -0.54 12.08
CA MET A 123 -12.94 0.89 12.22
C MET A 123 -14.44 1.26 12.35
N GLN A 124 -15.33 0.26 12.39
CA GLN A 124 -16.79 0.43 12.49
C GLN A 124 -17.38 1.33 11.39
N ASP A 125 -16.70 1.46 10.25
CA ASP A 125 -17.29 2.17 9.12
C ASP A 125 -18.49 1.35 8.61
N GLN A 126 -19.60 2.03 8.36
CA GLN A 126 -20.87 1.37 8.09
C GLN A 126 -20.72 0.35 6.96
N LYS A 127 -21.38 -0.81 7.14
CA LYS A 127 -21.23 -2.07 6.39
C LYS A 127 -21.25 -1.88 4.86
N ILE A 128 -20.12 -1.48 4.26
CA ILE A 128 -19.92 -1.58 2.81
C ILE A 128 -20.16 -3.03 2.45
N SER A 129 -21.20 -3.27 1.66
CA SER A 129 -21.58 -4.62 1.28
C SER A 129 -20.50 -5.21 0.38
N TYR A 130 -20.46 -6.53 0.25
CA TYR A 130 -19.55 -7.13 -0.74
C TYR A 130 -19.90 -6.72 -2.18
N GLU A 131 -21.12 -6.27 -2.43
CA GLU A 131 -21.53 -5.76 -3.74
C GLU A 131 -20.87 -4.42 -4.02
N ASP A 132 -20.89 -3.51 -3.02
CA ASP A 132 -20.22 -2.21 -3.09
C ASP A 132 -18.71 -2.38 -3.20
N TRP A 133 -18.11 -3.28 -2.41
CA TRP A 133 -16.69 -3.63 -2.56
C TRP A 133 -16.38 -4.16 -3.95
N GLY A 134 -17.26 -4.97 -4.54
CA GLY A 134 -17.07 -5.53 -5.87
C GLY A 134 -17.08 -4.48 -6.99
N GLN A 135 -17.84 -3.40 -6.82
CA GLN A 135 -17.81 -2.25 -7.74
C GLN A 135 -16.50 -1.47 -7.63
N CYS A 136 -15.96 -1.31 -6.41
CA CYS A 136 -14.78 -0.49 -6.21
C CYS A 136 -13.47 -1.23 -6.54
N THR A 137 -13.39 -2.53 -6.24
CA THR A 137 -12.16 -3.29 -6.48
C THR A 137 -12.11 -3.90 -7.88
N ASN A 138 -13.14 -3.70 -8.71
CA ASN A 138 -13.35 -4.44 -9.97
C ASN A 138 -13.32 -5.98 -9.79
N ILE A 139 -13.54 -6.46 -8.56
CA ILE A 139 -13.66 -7.88 -8.25
C ILE A 139 -15.14 -8.18 -8.09
N HIS A 140 -15.80 -8.48 -9.20
CA HIS A 140 -17.26 -8.60 -9.24
C HIS A 140 -17.82 -9.81 -8.47
N SER A 141 -16.97 -10.78 -8.11
CA SER A 141 -17.43 -11.99 -7.41
C SER A 141 -17.39 -11.81 -5.90
N ARG A 142 -18.58 -11.70 -5.29
CA ARG A 142 -18.78 -11.78 -3.83
C ARG A 142 -18.03 -12.95 -3.19
N LYS A 143 -17.98 -14.11 -3.86
CA LYS A 143 -17.25 -15.29 -3.36
C LYS A 143 -15.75 -15.04 -3.26
N THR A 144 -15.16 -14.29 -4.18
CA THR A 144 -13.74 -13.93 -4.17
C THR A 144 -13.42 -12.99 -3.01
N LEU A 145 -14.23 -11.95 -2.82
CA LEU A 145 -14.09 -11.00 -1.71
C LEU A 145 -14.19 -11.70 -0.35
N MET A 146 -15.19 -12.57 -0.18
CA MET A 146 -15.36 -13.37 1.03
C MET A 146 -14.18 -14.32 1.28
N ARG A 147 -13.61 -14.90 0.23
CA ARG A 147 -12.45 -15.79 0.33
C ARG A 147 -11.20 -15.02 0.73
N ALA A 148 -10.97 -13.83 0.16
CA ALA A 148 -9.87 -12.95 0.52
C ALA A 148 -9.95 -12.50 1.99
N GLU A 149 -11.13 -12.03 2.44
CA GLU A 149 -11.33 -11.66 3.84
C GLU A 149 -11.11 -12.85 4.79
N LYS A 150 -11.66 -14.02 4.46
CA LYS A 150 -11.49 -15.23 5.29
C LYS A 150 -10.03 -15.66 5.36
N ALA A 151 -9.31 -15.65 4.24
CA ALA A 151 -7.89 -15.98 4.21
C ALA A 151 -7.07 -15.06 5.11
N MET A 152 -7.28 -13.74 4.98
CA MET A 152 -6.60 -12.74 5.80
C MET A 152 -6.93 -12.91 7.29
N ARG A 153 -8.20 -13.17 7.61
CA ARG A 153 -8.65 -13.44 8.98
C ARG A 153 -7.99 -14.69 9.58
N CYS A 154 -7.80 -15.74 8.78
CA CYS A 154 -7.11 -16.95 9.18
C CYS A 154 -5.63 -16.66 9.49
N ILE A 155 -4.93 -15.94 8.61
CA ILE A 155 -3.50 -15.58 8.78
C ILE A 155 -3.30 -14.72 10.04
N LEU A 156 -4.20 -13.78 10.31
CA LEU A 156 -4.08 -12.89 11.47
C LEU A 156 -4.48 -13.57 12.79
N HIS A 157 -5.01 -14.79 12.78
CA HIS A 157 -5.45 -15.54 13.97
C HIS A 157 -6.34 -14.72 14.92
N LYS A 158 -7.24 -13.88 14.38
CA LYS A 158 -8.11 -12.95 15.12
C LYS A 158 -7.40 -11.83 15.91
N SER A 159 -6.09 -11.61 15.70
CA SER A 159 -5.37 -10.48 16.28
C SER A 159 -5.53 -9.23 15.41
N PHE A 160 -6.60 -8.48 15.66
CA PHE A 160 -6.94 -7.22 14.98
C PHE A 160 -6.49 -5.98 15.75
N SER A 161 -5.72 -6.15 16.82
CA SER A 161 -5.19 -5.00 17.57
C SER A 161 -4.23 -4.21 16.69
N LEU A 162 -4.42 -2.90 16.60
CA LEU A 162 -3.53 -1.97 15.91
C LEU A 162 -2.60 -1.36 16.96
N PRO A 163 -1.30 -1.73 17.02
CA PRO A 163 -0.40 -1.28 18.06
C PRO A 163 0.04 0.14 17.72
N ASP A 164 -0.05 1.04 18.69
CA ASP A 164 0.21 2.48 18.50
C ASP A 164 1.59 2.75 17.88
N SER A 165 2.61 1.94 18.22
CA SER A 165 3.95 2.06 17.64
C SER A 165 4.00 1.79 16.12
N ARG A 166 3.20 0.85 15.62
CA ARG A 166 3.12 0.56 14.18
C ARG A 166 2.27 1.59 13.45
N VAL A 167 1.20 2.06 14.08
CA VAL A 167 0.41 3.19 13.56
C VAL A 167 1.34 4.39 13.38
N GLN A 168 2.06 4.79 14.44
CA GLN A 168 2.99 5.91 14.39
C GLN A 168 4.09 5.74 13.34
N HIS A 169 4.68 4.55 13.21
CA HIS A 169 5.67 4.27 12.16
C HIS A 169 5.13 4.56 10.75
N HIS A 170 3.93 4.07 10.42
CA HIS A 170 3.31 4.33 9.11
C HIS A 170 3.00 5.82 8.92
N LEU A 171 2.65 6.54 9.99
CA LEU A 171 2.45 7.99 9.94
C LEU A 171 3.76 8.75 9.66
N ASP A 172 4.85 8.39 10.35
CA ASP A 172 6.15 9.05 10.20
C ASP A 172 6.70 8.86 8.77
N VAL A 173 6.52 7.67 8.18
CA VAL A 173 6.91 7.40 6.80
C VAL A 173 6.12 8.28 5.83
N VAL A 174 4.81 8.40 6.01
CA VAL A 174 3.96 9.26 5.17
C VAL A 174 4.37 10.72 5.26
N ASP A 175 4.70 11.21 6.45
CA ASP A 175 5.20 12.56 6.64
C ASP A 175 6.58 12.76 6.00
N SER A 176 7.48 11.78 6.07
CA SER A 176 8.80 11.86 5.43
C SER A 176 8.72 11.88 3.90
N LEU A 177 7.86 11.06 3.29
CA LEU A 177 7.66 11.00 1.85
C LEU A 177 7.15 12.33 1.30
N TYR A 178 6.44 13.10 2.14
CA TYR A 178 5.97 14.43 1.81
C TYR A 178 7.07 15.50 1.93
N MET A 179 7.89 15.45 2.98
CA MET A 179 8.99 16.42 3.16
C MET A 179 10.07 16.30 2.06
N ASP A 180 10.38 15.08 1.63
CA ASP A 180 11.42 14.84 0.62
C ASP A 180 11.03 15.37 -0.78
N LYS A 181 9.74 15.36 -1.12
CA LYS A 181 9.24 15.82 -2.43
C LYS A 181 8.80 17.28 -2.48
N THR A 182 8.62 17.92 -1.32
CA THR A 182 8.36 19.37 -1.20
C THR A 182 9.64 20.19 -1.06
N ALA A 183 10.80 19.53 -0.94
CA ALA A 183 12.08 20.17 -1.14
C ALA A 183 12.12 20.74 -2.57
N VAL A 184 11.89 22.05 -2.67
CA VAL A 184 12.06 22.83 -3.90
C VAL A 184 13.37 22.39 -4.55
N PRO A 185 13.37 21.95 -5.83
CA PRO A 185 14.62 21.59 -6.49
C PRO A 185 15.56 22.78 -6.35
N PRO A 186 16.82 22.60 -5.92
CA PRO A 186 17.76 23.71 -5.82
C PRO A 186 17.75 24.40 -7.18
N MET A 187 17.29 25.65 -7.17
CA MET A 187 17.15 26.51 -8.34
C MET A 187 18.50 26.43 -9.07
N ARG A 188 18.57 25.65 -10.16
CA ARG A 188 19.76 25.58 -10.98
C ARG A 188 19.93 26.97 -11.55
N ILE A 189 20.83 27.74 -10.98
CA ILE A 189 21.35 28.94 -11.60
C ILE A 189 22.02 28.43 -12.88
N SER A 190 21.32 28.53 -14.00
CA SER A 190 21.90 28.37 -15.32
C SER A 190 22.99 29.43 -15.47
N PRO A 191 24.26 29.06 -15.67
CA PRO A 191 25.25 30.03 -16.11
C PRO A 191 24.92 30.40 -17.55
N SER A 192 24.35 31.59 -17.71
CA SER A 192 24.23 32.28 -18.99
C SER A 192 25.59 32.35 -19.68
N SER A 193 25.63 31.79 -20.89
CA SER A 193 26.33 32.27 -22.08
C SER A 193 27.53 33.20 -21.86
N MET A 194 28.73 32.68 -22.16
CA MET A 194 29.69 33.48 -22.91
C MET A 194 30.18 32.69 -24.13
N ALA A 195 29.89 33.29 -25.28
CA ALA A 195 30.37 32.93 -26.59
C ALA A 195 31.90 32.86 -26.65
N ARG A 196 32.41 31.95 -27.49
CA ARG A 196 33.65 32.18 -28.22
C ARG A 196 33.57 31.52 -29.59
N THR A 197 33.43 32.37 -30.58
CA THR A 197 33.74 32.13 -31.98
C THR A 197 35.21 31.78 -32.14
N ALA A 198 35.50 30.68 -32.84
CA ALA A 198 36.77 30.52 -33.55
C ALA A 198 36.57 29.52 -34.70
N SER A 199 36.61 30.09 -35.90
CA SER A 199 36.81 29.45 -37.19
C SER A 199 38.04 28.55 -37.24
N GLY A 200 37.96 27.44 -37.96
CA GLY A 200 39.11 26.64 -38.37
C GLY A 200 38.70 25.56 -39.36
N GLN A 201 38.81 25.89 -40.65
CA GLN A 201 38.82 24.94 -41.75
C GLN A 201 39.93 23.89 -41.55
N SER A 202 39.68 22.64 -41.95
CA SER A 202 40.61 21.84 -42.76
C SER A 202 39.92 20.55 -43.20
N GLU A 203 40.00 20.33 -44.51
CA GLU A 203 39.67 19.11 -45.25
C GLU A 203 40.38 17.88 -44.66
N LEU A 204 39.78 16.69 -44.79
CA LEU A 204 40.35 15.61 -45.61
C LEU A 204 39.45 14.36 -45.63
N SER A 205 39.57 13.71 -46.77
CA SER A 205 38.81 12.65 -47.42
C SER A 205 39.23 11.21 -47.04
N PHE A 206 38.38 10.24 -47.45
CA PHE A 206 38.62 8.78 -47.61
C PHE A 206 38.82 7.97 -46.32
N CYS A 207 38.21 6.80 -46.08
CA CYS A 207 37.44 5.83 -46.87
C CYS A 207 36.17 5.40 -46.12
#